data_AF-A0A830B9M3-F1
#
_entry.id   AF-A0A830B9M3-F1
#
_cell.length_a   1.000
_cell.length_b   1.000
_cell.length_c   1.000
_cell.angle_alpha   90.00
_cell.angle_beta   90.00
_cell.angle_gamma   90.00
#
_symmetry.space_group_name_H-M   'P 1'
#
loop_
_entity.id
_entity.type
_entity.pdbx_description
1 polymer ?
#
loop_
_entity_poly.entity_id
_entity_poly.type
_entity_poly.pdbx_seq_one_letter_code
_entity_poly.pdbx_strand_id
1 'polypeptide(L)'
;MAATAVEVAVNGNAEPSRSALIFLGTGCSSAVPNAMCLIQPSDPPCLVCSQSLTLPPEQNPNYRCNTSLLIDYCDGDGKHKYILIDVGKTFREQVLRWFTFHKIPHVDSIILTHEHADAVLGLDDIRTVQPFSPTNDINPTPIHLTQDAMESIAVKFPYLVQKKLKPGQEVRRVAQLDWKIIENDCTKPFVASELQFVPLPVMHGEDYKQSHNTHFCFPQTLEAVKKICPKRALLIGMTHEFDHHIDNVFLNDWSKRGIKLIRGDFADKMQFYFAAQRLSVGFPISLLTLKQFSLYTASESLGCVHSSILRSIHGNKIIWYGAWMKRTNEKKKLLSAALVSILRNVESMAILIDHSFFEAYAGESKDGSPAAKFFTGDVVSLSSATLSSSDENSNKNRVWYACLAIFKDRFGKMTGARAGVCFRAQSMPRLLGLFVWESLGLCYTHILTSDYRSTVLPYLDGLAIDVKYDVFRVVYVSGDSDLSFQFDPQHRMLGDEVDKNEEEAYD
;
A
#
# COMPACT_ATOMS: atom_id res chain seq x y z
N MET A 1 4.56 -1.63 -30.94
CA MET A 1 3.76 -2.70 -31.58
C MET A 1 3.85 -3.95 -30.72
N ALA A 2 2.76 -4.30 -30.05
CA ALA A 2 2.44 -5.65 -29.60
C ALA A 2 0.92 -5.72 -29.58
N ALA A 3 0.36 -5.92 -30.78
CA ALA A 3 -1.06 -6.15 -30.97
C ALA A 3 -1.34 -7.61 -30.57
N THR A 4 -2.11 -7.82 -29.51
CA THR A 4 -2.86 -9.07 -29.37
C THR A 4 -4.01 -9.01 -30.36
N ALA A 5 -3.74 -9.51 -31.56
CA ALA A 5 -4.74 -9.79 -32.56
C ALA A 5 -5.81 -10.71 -31.94
N VAL A 6 -7.05 -10.25 -31.93
CA VAL A 6 -8.20 -11.12 -31.73
C VAL A 6 -8.27 -12.02 -32.95
N GLU A 7 -8.06 -13.32 -32.75
CA GLU A 7 -8.31 -14.33 -33.79
C GLU A 7 -9.77 -14.22 -34.22
N VAL A 8 -9.99 -13.77 -35.46
CA VAL A 8 -11.28 -13.89 -36.12
C VAL A 8 -11.45 -15.37 -36.44
N ALA A 9 -12.25 -16.05 -35.65
CA ALA A 9 -12.72 -17.40 -35.98
C ALA A 9 -13.54 -17.32 -37.28
N VAL A 10 -12.92 -17.72 -38.39
CA VAL A 10 -13.59 -18.07 -39.63
C VAL A 10 -14.30 -19.40 -39.38
N ASN A 11 -15.48 -19.33 -38.77
CA ASN A 11 -16.60 -20.29 -38.85
C ASN A 11 -17.69 -19.80 -37.90
N GLY A 12 -18.93 -19.71 -38.41
CA GLY A 12 -20.06 -19.01 -37.78
C GLY A 12 -20.64 -19.66 -36.53
N ASN A 13 -19.87 -19.74 -35.46
CA ASN A 13 -20.36 -19.94 -34.10
C ASN A 13 -20.07 -18.66 -33.31
N ALA A 14 -21.10 -17.83 -33.12
CA ALA A 14 -21.02 -16.73 -32.17
C ALA A 14 -20.61 -17.31 -30.80
N GLU A 15 -19.60 -16.71 -30.15
CA GLU A 15 -19.27 -17.07 -28.77
C GLU A 15 -20.55 -17.00 -27.93
N PRO A 16 -20.78 -17.95 -27.00
CA PRO A 16 -21.94 -17.90 -26.14
C PRO A 16 -21.97 -16.56 -25.42
N SER A 17 -23.11 -15.88 -25.51
CA SER A 17 -23.38 -14.61 -24.83
C SER A 17 -23.11 -14.79 -23.34
N ARG A 18 -22.09 -14.10 -22.84
CA ARG A 18 -21.57 -14.27 -21.47
C ARG A 18 -21.74 -12.98 -20.69
N SER A 19 -22.02 -13.13 -19.40
CA SER A 19 -22.03 -11.99 -18.49
C SER A 19 -20.62 -11.42 -18.31
N ALA A 20 -20.52 -10.11 -18.10
CA ALA A 20 -19.27 -9.39 -17.90
C ALA A 20 -19.37 -8.34 -16.78
N LEU A 21 -18.22 -8.04 -16.18
CA LEU A 21 -18.03 -6.93 -15.24
C LEU A 21 -17.13 -5.90 -15.90
N ILE A 22 -17.64 -4.68 -16.08
CA ILE A 22 -16.94 -3.59 -16.77
C ILE A 22 -16.69 -2.48 -15.76
N PHE A 23 -15.44 -2.29 -15.39
CA PHE A 23 -15.03 -1.21 -14.49
C PHE A 23 -15.02 0.11 -15.26
N LEU A 24 -16.02 0.94 -15.01
CA LEU A 24 -16.15 2.25 -15.64
C LEU A 24 -15.19 3.27 -15.02
N GLY A 25 -14.87 3.09 -13.73
CA GLY A 25 -13.82 3.84 -13.05
C GLY A 25 -13.35 3.11 -11.80
N THR A 26 -12.12 3.41 -11.39
CA THR A 26 -11.42 2.74 -10.27
C THR A 26 -10.71 3.74 -9.36
N GLY A 27 -10.94 5.04 -9.57
CA GLY A 27 -10.31 6.11 -8.84
C GLY A 27 -11.05 6.48 -7.56
N CYS A 28 -10.37 7.24 -6.70
CA CYS A 28 -10.95 7.85 -5.52
C CYS A 28 -11.95 8.97 -5.87
N SER A 29 -12.47 9.64 -4.84
CA SER A 29 -13.44 10.72 -5.00
C SER A 29 -12.90 11.86 -5.88
N SER A 30 -11.62 12.20 -5.85
CA SER A 30 -11.05 13.24 -6.70
C SER A 30 -10.75 12.80 -8.13
N ALA A 31 -10.94 11.52 -8.47
CA ALA A 31 -10.41 10.90 -9.68
C ALA A 31 -8.87 11.02 -9.79
N VAL A 32 -8.27 10.40 -10.81
CA VAL A 32 -6.84 10.54 -11.14
C VAL A 32 -6.72 10.90 -12.63
N PRO A 33 -5.97 11.95 -13.00
CA PRO A 33 -5.13 12.79 -12.15
C PRO A 33 -5.92 13.65 -11.15
N ASN A 34 -5.32 13.93 -10.00
CA ASN A 34 -5.76 15.02 -9.15
C ASN A 34 -5.39 16.34 -9.85
N ALA A 35 -6.40 17.11 -10.25
CA ALA A 35 -6.22 18.37 -10.98
C ALA A 35 -5.28 19.34 -10.26
N MET A 36 -5.32 19.41 -8.92
CA MET A 36 -4.46 20.29 -8.13
C MET A 36 -2.97 19.99 -8.37
N CYS A 37 -2.59 18.71 -8.43
CA CYS A 37 -1.21 18.31 -8.70
C CYS A 37 -0.69 18.75 -10.07
N LEU A 38 -1.59 19.01 -11.02
CA LEU A 38 -1.23 19.40 -12.38
C LEU A 38 -1.16 20.93 -12.52
N ILE A 39 -2.12 21.65 -11.95
CA ILE A 39 -2.16 23.12 -12.02
C ILE A 39 -1.23 23.78 -10.99
N GLN A 40 -0.88 23.07 -9.91
CA GLN A 40 0.03 23.48 -8.85
C GLN A 40 0.99 22.33 -8.54
N PRO A 41 1.94 22.03 -9.45
CA PRO A 41 2.86 20.92 -9.27
C PRO A 41 3.77 21.14 -8.06
N SER A 42 3.92 20.09 -7.24
CA SER A 42 4.93 20.01 -6.18
C SER A 42 6.34 19.85 -6.77
N ASP A 43 7.37 19.99 -5.94
CA ASP A 43 8.75 19.65 -6.29
C ASP A 43 9.27 18.52 -5.38
N PRO A 44 9.47 17.29 -5.89
CA PRO A 44 9.21 16.87 -7.27
C PRO A 44 7.70 16.75 -7.59
N PRO A 45 7.30 16.82 -8.88
CA PRO A 45 5.91 16.70 -9.29
C PRO A 45 5.36 15.30 -9.00
N CYS A 46 4.04 15.20 -8.76
CA CYS A 46 3.37 13.93 -8.52
C CYS A 46 3.53 13.01 -9.75
N LEU A 47 4.24 11.89 -9.56
CA LEU A 47 4.57 10.95 -10.62
C LEU A 47 3.30 10.40 -11.31
N VAL A 48 2.34 9.91 -10.53
CA VAL A 48 1.12 9.26 -11.06
C VAL A 48 0.24 10.26 -11.82
N CYS A 49 0.03 11.46 -11.28
CA CYS A 49 -0.74 12.50 -11.98
C CYS A 49 -0.05 12.95 -13.27
N SER A 50 1.28 13.07 -13.27
CA SER A 50 2.02 13.45 -14.47
C SER A 50 1.94 12.35 -15.53
N GLN A 51 2.11 11.09 -15.12
CA GLN A 51 2.02 9.93 -16.00
C GLN A 51 0.60 9.65 -16.50
N SER A 52 -0.45 10.00 -15.75
CA SER A 52 -1.82 9.79 -16.21
C SER A 52 -2.20 10.66 -17.42
N LEU A 53 -1.37 11.62 -17.80
CA LEU A 53 -1.54 12.46 -19.00
C LEU A 53 -0.62 12.07 -20.18
N THR A 54 0.28 11.09 -20.03
CA THR A 54 1.24 10.75 -21.10
C THR A 54 0.66 9.88 -22.21
N LEU A 55 -0.48 9.23 -21.94
CA LEU A 55 -1.22 8.39 -22.87
C LEU A 55 -2.70 8.82 -22.87
N PRO A 56 -3.43 8.59 -23.97
CA PRO A 56 -4.88 8.76 -24.00
C PRO A 56 -5.55 8.03 -22.83
N PRO A 57 -6.58 8.62 -22.18
CA PRO A 57 -7.19 8.06 -20.98
C PRO A 57 -7.59 6.59 -21.11
N GLU A 58 -8.11 6.17 -22.27
CA GLU A 58 -8.51 4.79 -22.57
C GLU A 58 -7.35 3.79 -22.61
N GLN A 59 -6.12 4.26 -22.81
CA GLN A 59 -4.90 3.45 -22.81
C GLN A 59 -4.07 3.65 -21.54
N ASN A 60 -4.50 4.52 -20.63
CA ASN A 60 -3.73 4.92 -19.46
C ASN A 60 -4.37 4.40 -18.16
N PRO A 61 -3.85 3.35 -17.54
CA PRO A 61 -4.44 2.79 -16.32
C PRO A 61 -4.23 3.65 -15.06
N ASN A 62 -3.37 4.68 -15.14
CA ASN A 62 -3.25 5.72 -14.12
C ASN A 62 -4.28 6.85 -14.29
N TYR A 63 -4.96 6.95 -15.43
CA TYR A 63 -6.12 7.82 -15.59
C TYR A 63 -7.37 7.09 -15.09
N ARG A 64 -7.90 7.51 -13.94
CA ARG A 64 -8.97 6.80 -13.22
C ARG A 64 -10.15 7.72 -12.95
N CYS A 65 -11.28 7.47 -13.62
CA CYS A 65 -12.57 8.07 -13.28
C CYS A 65 -13.05 7.64 -11.88
N ASN A 66 -14.07 8.30 -11.32
CA ASN A 66 -14.67 7.89 -10.05
C ASN A 66 -15.14 6.44 -10.11
N THR A 67 -15.05 5.74 -8.98
CA THR A 67 -15.41 4.33 -8.89
C THR A 67 -16.83 4.09 -9.36
N SER A 68 -17.00 3.20 -10.35
CA SER A 68 -18.29 2.79 -10.90
C SER A 68 -18.11 1.47 -11.66
N LEU A 69 -19.14 0.62 -11.62
CA LEU A 69 -19.13 -0.71 -12.23
C LEU A 69 -20.39 -0.90 -13.07
N LEU A 70 -20.25 -1.39 -14.29
CA LEU A 70 -21.37 -1.89 -15.06
C LEU A 70 -21.33 -3.42 -15.06
N ILE A 71 -22.46 -4.01 -14.71
CA ILE A 71 -22.71 -5.44 -14.86
C ILE A 71 -23.49 -5.62 -16.16
N ASP A 72 -22.87 -6.30 -17.12
CA ASP A 72 -23.53 -6.83 -18.30
C ASP A 72 -23.97 -8.26 -17.98
N TYR A 73 -25.24 -8.43 -17.62
CA TYR A 73 -25.81 -9.71 -17.24
C TYR A 73 -26.52 -10.34 -18.43
N CYS A 74 -26.04 -11.51 -18.86
CA CYS A 74 -26.68 -12.30 -19.89
C CYS A 74 -27.51 -13.42 -19.25
N ASP A 75 -28.80 -13.49 -19.59
CA ASP A 75 -29.69 -14.55 -19.13
C ASP A 75 -29.56 -15.85 -19.96
N GLY A 76 -30.36 -16.87 -19.60
CA GLY A 76 -30.34 -18.17 -20.28
C GLY A 76 -30.82 -18.13 -21.73
N ASP A 77 -31.53 -17.07 -22.14
CA ASP A 77 -32.04 -16.87 -23.49
C ASP A 77 -31.10 -15.98 -24.34
N GLY A 78 -29.94 -15.60 -23.79
CA GLY A 78 -28.94 -14.78 -24.46
C GLY A 78 -29.24 -13.28 -24.44
N LYS A 79 -30.24 -12.84 -23.66
CA LYS A 79 -30.61 -11.44 -23.56
C LYS A 79 -29.76 -10.75 -22.50
N HIS A 80 -29.25 -9.58 -22.87
CA HIS A 80 -28.38 -8.77 -22.02
C HIS A 80 -29.20 -7.75 -21.20
N LYS A 81 -28.76 -7.55 -19.96
CA LYS A 81 -29.25 -6.57 -19.00
C LYS A 81 -28.08 -5.78 -18.44
N TYR A 82 -28.17 -4.46 -18.49
CA TYR A 82 -27.09 -3.56 -18.08
C TYR A 82 -27.44 -2.90 -16.75
N ILE A 83 -26.75 -3.32 -15.69
CA ILE A 83 -26.97 -2.83 -14.32
C ILE A 83 -25.77 -1.97 -13.92
N LEU A 84 -26.03 -0.70 -13.65
CA LEU A 84 -24.98 0.27 -13.30
C LEU A 84 -24.88 0.42 -11.77
N ILE A 85 -23.66 0.38 -11.24
CA ILE A 85 -23.36 0.68 -9.83
C ILE A 85 -22.64 2.02 -9.77
N ASP A 86 -23.27 2.96 -9.06
CA ASP A 86 -22.86 4.36 -8.89
C ASP A 86 -22.76 5.18 -10.18
N VAL A 87 -23.14 6.46 -10.06
CA VAL A 87 -23.22 7.44 -11.14
C VAL A 87 -22.53 8.74 -10.67
N GLY A 88 -21.21 8.68 -10.54
CA GLY A 88 -20.38 9.79 -10.06
C GLY A 88 -20.25 10.96 -11.03
N LYS A 89 -19.55 12.02 -10.62
CA LYS A 89 -19.30 13.21 -11.46
C LYS A 89 -18.54 12.94 -12.76
N THR A 90 -17.83 11.80 -12.87
CA THR A 90 -17.15 11.40 -14.10
C THR A 90 -18.03 10.60 -15.07
N PHE A 91 -19.32 10.42 -14.76
CA PHE A 91 -20.23 9.54 -15.51
C PHE A 91 -20.27 9.83 -17.01
N ARG A 92 -20.36 11.10 -17.40
CA ARG A 92 -20.38 11.48 -18.82
C ARG A 92 -19.15 10.97 -19.58
N GLU A 93 -17.96 11.08 -18.98
CA GLU A 93 -16.72 10.55 -19.57
C GLU A 93 -16.75 9.02 -19.65
N GLN A 94 -17.26 8.37 -18.60
CA GLN A 94 -17.39 6.91 -18.54
C GLN A 94 -18.30 6.36 -19.64
N VAL A 95 -19.41 7.05 -19.93
CA VAL A 95 -20.29 6.71 -21.05
C VAL A 95 -19.54 6.85 -22.38
N LEU A 96 -18.93 8.02 -22.63
CA LEU A 96 -18.21 8.25 -23.88
C LEU A 96 -17.08 7.27 -24.13
N ARG A 97 -16.38 6.83 -23.09
CA ARG A 97 -15.26 5.90 -23.20
C ARG A 97 -15.71 4.45 -23.28
N TRP A 98 -16.48 4.00 -22.30
CA TRP A 98 -16.70 2.56 -22.09
C TRP A 98 -17.99 2.07 -22.74
N PHE A 99 -19.05 2.88 -22.75
CA PHE A 99 -20.31 2.47 -23.39
C PHE A 99 -20.14 2.40 -24.90
N THR A 100 -19.43 3.37 -25.48
CA THR A 100 -19.14 3.37 -26.91
C THR A 100 -18.17 2.25 -27.32
N PHE A 101 -17.21 1.90 -26.45
CA PHE A 101 -16.24 0.83 -26.68
C PHE A 101 -16.91 -0.55 -26.61
N HIS A 102 -17.68 -0.82 -25.55
CA HIS A 102 -18.38 -2.08 -25.34
C HIS A 102 -19.74 -2.17 -26.02
N LYS A 103 -20.16 -1.14 -26.76
CA LYS A 103 -21.44 -1.07 -27.49
C LYS A 103 -22.66 -1.25 -26.57
N ILE A 104 -22.60 -0.67 -25.38
CA ILE A 104 -23.68 -0.68 -24.40
C ILE A 104 -24.76 0.32 -24.86
N PRO A 105 -25.99 -0.14 -25.15
CA PRO A 105 -27.02 0.72 -25.74
C PRO A 105 -27.78 1.57 -24.72
N HIS A 106 -27.96 1.08 -23.49
CA HIS A 106 -28.74 1.71 -22.43
C HIS A 106 -28.39 1.11 -21.06
N VAL A 107 -29.05 1.59 -20.00
CA VAL A 107 -29.00 1.01 -18.65
C VAL A 107 -30.40 0.59 -18.21
N ASP A 108 -30.55 -0.67 -17.79
CA ASP A 108 -31.83 -1.24 -17.36
C ASP A 108 -32.15 -0.89 -15.90
N SER A 109 -31.15 -0.81 -15.03
CA SER A 109 -31.31 -0.38 -13.63
C SER A 109 -30.01 0.16 -13.04
N ILE A 110 -30.13 0.97 -11.99
CA ILE A 110 -29.00 1.59 -11.28
C ILE A 110 -29.04 1.18 -9.82
N ILE A 111 -27.89 0.94 -9.21
CA ILE A 111 -27.69 0.72 -7.78
C ILE A 111 -26.77 1.82 -7.28
N LEU A 112 -27.18 2.58 -6.26
CA LEU A 112 -26.33 3.57 -5.60
C LEU A 112 -25.85 2.98 -4.27
N THR A 113 -24.53 2.96 -4.08
CA THR A 113 -23.90 2.42 -2.89
C THR A 113 -24.04 3.36 -1.70
N HIS A 114 -23.89 4.67 -1.94
CA HIS A 114 -23.98 5.72 -0.93
C HIS A 114 -24.18 7.10 -1.59
N GLU A 115 -24.37 8.14 -0.78
CA GLU A 115 -24.82 9.47 -1.22
C GLU A 115 -23.70 10.47 -1.50
N HIS A 116 -22.41 10.08 -1.41
CA HIS A 116 -21.32 11.01 -1.67
C HIS A 116 -21.24 11.43 -3.13
N ALA A 117 -20.60 12.58 -3.35
CA ALA A 117 -20.59 13.27 -4.63
C ALA A 117 -19.97 12.44 -5.78
N ASP A 118 -18.96 11.65 -5.46
CA ASP A 118 -18.31 10.73 -6.38
C ASP A 118 -19.13 9.49 -6.74
N ALA A 119 -20.25 9.24 -6.04
CA ALA A 119 -21.21 8.19 -6.35
C ALA A 119 -22.50 8.70 -7.01
N VAL A 120 -22.90 9.97 -6.83
CA VAL A 120 -24.23 10.45 -7.26
C VAL A 120 -24.26 11.70 -8.15
N LEU A 121 -23.16 12.45 -8.32
CA LEU A 121 -23.24 13.74 -9.06
C LEU A 121 -23.45 13.61 -10.57
N GLY A 122 -23.38 12.41 -11.14
CA GLY A 122 -23.72 12.15 -12.54
C GLY A 122 -25.19 11.81 -12.78
N LEU A 123 -26.04 11.81 -11.73
CA LEU A 123 -27.46 11.48 -11.84
C LEU A 123 -28.21 12.33 -12.88
N ASP A 124 -27.81 13.60 -13.07
CA ASP A 124 -28.41 14.49 -14.07
C ASP A 124 -28.19 14.00 -15.52
N ASP A 125 -27.02 13.40 -15.76
CA ASP A 125 -26.58 12.92 -17.08
C ASP A 125 -27.17 11.55 -17.46
N ILE A 126 -27.89 10.87 -16.56
CA ILE A 126 -28.48 9.52 -16.79
C ILE A 126 -29.38 9.48 -18.01
N ARG A 127 -30.02 10.61 -18.35
CA ARG A 127 -30.88 10.69 -19.54
C ARG A 127 -30.19 10.20 -20.81
N THR A 128 -28.86 10.32 -20.89
CA THR A 128 -28.03 9.86 -22.01
C THR A 128 -28.08 8.34 -22.21
N VAL A 129 -28.33 7.57 -21.14
CA VAL A 129 -28.36 6.10 -21.16
C VAL A 129 -29.76 5.52 -20.98
N GLN A 130 -30.80 6.36 -20.98
CA GLN A 130 -32.18 5.91 -21.07
C GLN A 130 -32.58 5.70 -22.53
N PRO A 131 -33.57 4.84 -22.82
CA PRO A 131 -34.14 4.74 -24.16
C PRO A 131 -34.53 6.13 -24.70
N PHE A 132 -34.23 6.39 -25.98
CA PHE A 132 -34.60 7.66 -26.59
C PHE A 132 -36.11 7.68 -26.89
N SER A 133 -36.81 8.70 -26.41
CA SER A 133 -38.18 9.04 -26.81
C SER A 133 -38.30 10.54 -27.10
N PRO A 134 -38.85 10.95 -28.27
CA PRO A 134 -39.13 12.36 -28.57
C PRO A 134 -40.11 13.02 -27.59
N THR A 135 -41.04 12.23 -27.06
CA THR A 135 -42.11 12.62 -26.14
C THR A 135 -41.75 12.40 -24.67
N ASN A 136 -40.59 11.77 -24.39
CA ASN A 136 -40.13 11.39 -23.06
C ASN A 136 -41.09 10.42 -22.33
N ASP A 137 -41.84 9.62 -23.10
CA ASP A 137 -42.78 8.60 -22.63
C ASP A 137 -42.10 7.23 -22.43
N ILE A 138 -40.96 7.24 -21.74
CA ILE A 138 -40.22 6.03 -21.41
C ILE A 138 -40.64 5.46 -20.07
N ASN A 139 -40.47 4.14 -19.91
CA ASN A 139 -40.51 3.54 -18.58
C ASN A 139 -39.38 4.14 -17.72
N PRO A 140 -39.68 4.66 -16.51
CA PRO A 140 -38.65 5.18 -15.65
C PRO A 140 -37.59 4.13 -15.29
N THR A 141 -36.32 4.52 -15.28
CA THR A 141 -35.21 3.64 -14.88
C THR A 141 -35.26 3.41 -13.37
N PRO A 142 -35.31 2.15 -12.90
CA PRO A 142 -35.23 1.83 -11.48
C PRO A 142 -33.87 2.23 -10.88
N ILE A 143 -33.89 2.93 -9.75
CA ILE A 143 -32.71 3.23 -8.94
C ILE A 143 -32.87 2.61 -7.57
N HIS A 144 -31.99 1.67 -7.23
CA HIS A 144 -31.96 0.98 -5.95
C HIS A 144 -30.99 1.67 -5.00
N LEU A 145 -31.45 2.03 -3.80
CA LEU A 145 -30.68 2.77 -2.81
C LEU A 145 -31.27 2.61 -1.40
N THR A 146 -30.46 2.80 -0.37
CA THR A 146 -30.95 2.81 1.03
C THR A 146 -31.79 4.05 1.32
N GLN A 147 -32.61 3.98 2.38
CA GLN A 147 -33.43 5.11 2.83
C GLN A 147 -32.58 6.36 3.15
N ASP A 148 -31.45 6.21 3.85
CA ASP A 148 -30.56 7.33 4.19
C ASP A 148 -30.03 8.04 2.94
N ALA A 149 -29.59 7.27 1.95
CA ALA A 149 -29.15 7.80 0.65
C ALA A 149 -30.29 8.52 -0.08
N MET A 150 -31.52 8.00 -0.03
CA MET A 150 -32.69 8.63 -0.65
C MET A 150 -32.99 10.00 -0.03
N GLU A 151 -32.91 10.12 1.29
CA GLU A 151 -33.13 11.39 1.99
C GLU A 151 -32.10 12.44 1.58
N SER A 152 -30.83 12.04 1.46
CA SER A 152 -29.77 12.92 0.96
C SER A 152 -29.96 13.33 -0.50
N ILE A 153 -30.36 12.39 -1.36
CA ILE A 153 -30.62 12.64 -2.78
C ILE A 153 -31.83 13.56 -2.99
N ALA A 154 -32.88 13.42 -2.18
CA ALA A 154 -34.06 14.30 -2.26
C ALA A 154 -33.70 15.77 -2.00
N VAL A 155 -32.70 16.02 -1.15
CA VAL A 155 -32.17 17.37 -0.90
C VAL A 155 -31.27 17.85 -2.04
N LYS A 156 -30.37 16.99 -2.55
CA LYS A 156 -29.41 17.34 -3.62
C LYS A 156 -30.06 17.52 -4.99
N PHE A 157 -31.04 16.68 -5.33
CA PHE A 157 -31.69 16.62 -6.63
C PHE A 157 -33.22 16.66 -6.51
N PRO A 158 -33.81 17.71 -5.90
CA PRO A 158 -35.25 17.76 -5.66
C PRO A 158 -36.06 17.66 -6.95
N TYR A 159 -35.51 18.11 -8.08
CA TYR A 159 -36.14 18.05 -9.40
C TYR A 159 -36.16 16.65 -10.04
N LEU A 160 -35.28 15.74 -9.62
CA LEU A 160 -35.29 14.32 -10.04
C LEU A 160 -36.23 13.47 -9.18
N VAL A 161 -36.58 13.95 -7.99
CA VAL A 161 -37.46 13.24 -7.04
C VAL A 161 -38.91 13.74 -7.13
N GLN A 162 -39.11 15.06 -7.20
CA GLN A 162 -40.44 15.66 -7.17
C GLN A 162 -41.07 15.71 -8.57
N LYS A 163 -42.01 14.79 -8.83
CA LYS A 163 -42.76 14.72 -10.11
C LYS A 163 -43.97 15.65 -10.20
N LYS A 164 -44.23 16.52 -9.20
CA LYS A 164 -45.43 17.38 -9.20
C LYS A 164 -45.32 18.49 -10.25
N LEU A 165 -45.82 18.22 -11.45
CA LEU A 165 -46.20 19.24 -12.41
C LEU A 165 -47.47 19.93 -11.90
N LYS A 166 -47.43 21.26 -11.74
CA LYS A 166 -48.67 22.04 -11.57
C LYS A 166 -49.49 21.94 -12.86
N PRO A 167 -50.84 22.01 -12.82
CA PRO A 167 -51.65 22.06 -14.02
C PRO A 167 -51.16 23.19 -14.94
N GLY A 168 -50.77 22.87 -16.17
CA GLY A 168 -50.24 23.82 -17.16
C GLY A 168 -48.72 24.01 -17.20
N GLN A 169 -47.92 23.30 -16.37
CA GLN A 169 -46.46 23.28 -16.55
C GLN A 169 -46.04 22.28 -17.63
N GLU A 170 -45.17 22.73 -18.54
CA GLU A 170 -44.51 21.84 -19.50
C GLU A 170 -43.74 20.73 -18.78
N VAL A 171 -43.79 19.52 -19.35
CA VAL A 171 -43.01 18.37 -18.87
C VAL A 171 -41.53 18.74 -18.96
N ARG A 172 -40.87 18.92 -17.82
CA ARG A 172 -39.41 19.10 -17.77
C ARG A 172 -38.76 17.85 -18.36
N ARG A 173 -37.89 18.03 -19.37
CA ARG A 173 -37.14 16.95 -20.01
C ARG A 173 -35.96 16.51 -19.15
N VAL A 174 -36.25 16.01 -17.95
CA VAL A 174 -35.29 15.41 -17.02
C VAL A 174 -35.38 13.88 -17.08
N ALA A 175 -34.35 13.21 -16.55
CA ALA A 175 -34.31 11.75 -16.47
C ALA A 175 -35.57 11.20 -15.77
N GLN A 176 -36.14 10.13 -16.33
CA GLN A 176 -37.30 9.46 -15.75
C GLN A 176 -36.84 8.38 -14.77
N LEU A 177 -36.97 8.62 -13.47
CA LEU A 177 -36.44 7.73 -12.44
C LEU A 177 -37.56 7.12 -11.58
N ASP A 178 -37.35 5.90 -11.12
CA ASP A 178 -38.20 5.17 -10.18
C ASP A 178 -37.35 4.69 -8.99
N TRP A 179 -37.53 5.34 -7.85
CA TRP A 179 -36.71 5.14 -6.65
C TRP A 179 -37.19 3.90 -5.88
N LYS A 180 -36.29 2.94 -5.68
CA LYS A 180 -36.53 1.65 -5.00
C LYS A 180 -35.69 1.57 -3.72
N ILE A 181 -36.35 1.64 -2.57
CA ILE A 181 -35.67 1.51 -1.29
C ILE A 181 -35.23 0.07 -1.08
N ILE A 182 -33.94 -0.13 -0.80
CA ILE A 182 -33.37 -1.40 -0.35
C ILE A 182 -33.11 -1.34 1.15
N GLU A 183 -33.22 -2.48 1.81
CA GLU A 183 -32.92 -2.60 3.24
C GLU A 183 -31.43 -2.77 3.46
N ASN A 184 -30.88 -2.10 4.48
CA ASN A 184 -29.48 -2.20 4.87
C ASN A 184 -29.23 -3.48 5.70
N ASP A 185 -29.60 -4.64 5.14
CA ASP A 185 -29.60 -5.94 5.82
C ASP A 185 -29.19 -7.05 4.86
N CYS A 186 -28.08 -7.72 5.16
CA CYS A 186 -27.54 -8.81 4.33
C CYS A 186 -28.42 -10.07 4.26
N THR A 187 -29.44 -10.18 5.11
CA THR A 187 -30.43 -11.26 5.05
C THR A 187 -31.58 -10.95 4.09
N LYS A 188 -31.65 -9.73 3.56
CA LYS A 188 -32.74 -9.23 2.71
C LYS A 188 -32.23 -8.89 1.31
N PRO A 189 -32.07 -9.90 0.43
CA PRO A 189 -31.67 -9.65 -0.94
C PRO A 189 -32.76 -8.90 -1.71
N PHE A 190 -32.35 -8.17 -2.74
CA PHE A 190 -33.25 -7.51 -3.69
C PHE A 190 -32.91 -7.94 -5.12
N VAL A 191 -33.82 -7.65 -6.06
CA VAL A 191 -33.62 -7.97 -7.48
C VAL A 191 -33.56 -6.68 -8.27
N ALA A 192 -32.53 -6.55 -9.11
CA ALA A 192 -32.38 -5.45 -10.07
C ALA A 192 -32.12 -6.07 -11.45
N SER A 193 -33.01 -5.76 -12.41
CA SER A 193 -32.97 -6.31 -13.76
C SER A 193 -32.73 -7.83 -13.81
N GLU A 194 -33.55 -8.58 -13.05
CA GLU A 194 -33.56 -10.05 -12.97
C GLU A 194 -32.36 -10.68 -12.24
N LEU A 195 -31.35 -9.90 -11.87
CA LEU A 195 -30.23 -10.35 -11.07
C LEU A 195 -30.47 -10.09 -9.58
N GLN A 196 -30.23 -11.10 -8.74
CA GLN A 196 -30.34 -10.98 -7.30
C GLN A 196 -29.07 -10.37 -6.70
N PHE A 197 -29.25 -9.39 -5.82
CA PHE A 197 -28.18 -8.71 -5.08
C PHE A 197 -28.38 -8.92 -3.58
N VAL A 198 -27.28 -9.19 -2.89
CA VAL A 198 -27.22 -9.23 -1.43
C VAL A 198 -26.51 -7.95 -0.97
N PRO A 199 -27.20 -7.01 -0.31
CA PRO A 199 -26.54 -5.83 0.23
C PRO A 199 -25.64 -6.25 1.40
N LEU A 200 -24.40 -5.76 1.42
CA LEU A 200 -23.47 -6.01 2.53
C LEU A 200 -23.22 -4.68 3.25
N PRO A 201 -23.83 -4.47 4.44
CA PRO A 201 -23.60 -3.26 5.21
C PRO A 201 -22.12 -3.15 5.58
N VAL A 202 -21.51 -2.01 5.26
CA VAL A 202 -20.11 -1.71 5.58
C VAL A 202 -20.02 -0.35 6.27
N MET A 203 -19.05 -0.21 7.18
CA MET A 203 -18.78 1.06 7.85
C MET A 203 -18.02 2.00 6.90
N HIS A 204 -18.58 3.18 6.64
CA HIS A 204 -18.01 4.22 5.78
C HIS A 204 -17.92 5.58 6.52
N GLY A 205 -17.38 5.57 7.76
CA GLY A 205 -17.25 6.76 8.59
C GLY A 205 -17.43 6.52 10.10
N GLU A 206 -17.30 7.61 10.85
CA GLU A 206 -17.35 7.83 12.32
C GLU A 206 -16.59 6.93 13.31
N ASP A 207 -16.00 5.78 12.92
CA ASP A 207 -15.23 4.92 13.86
C ASP A 207 -13.78 4.58 13.46
N TYR A 208 -13.25 5.08 12.34
CA TYR A 208 -11.85 4.85 11.96
C TYR A 208 -10.91 5.92 12.54
N LYS A 209 -10.14 5.57 13.57
CA LYS A 209 -9.10 6.42 14.19
C LYS A 209 -7.73 6.38 13.45
N GLN A 210 -7.70 6.41 12.12
CA GLN A 210 -6.46 6.48 11.31
C GLN A 210 -6.67 7.33 10.05
N SER A 211 -5.58 7.90 9.50
CA SER A 211 -5.49 9.05 8.58
C SER A 211 -6.34 9.09 7.29
N HIS A 212 -7.22 8.12 7.05
CA HIS A 212 -8.38 8.21 6.15
C HIS A 212 -9.58 7.54 6.83
N ASN A 213 -10.40 8.32 7.54
CA ASN A 213 -11.43 7.82 8.47
C ASN A 213 -12.64 7.11 7.79
N THR A 214 -12.60 6.88 6.48
CA THR A 214 -13.72 6.36 5.68
C THR A 214 -13.34 5.23 4.72
N HIS A 215 -12.04 4.92 4.57
CA HIS A 215 -11.54 3.91 3.61
C HIS A 215 -10.50 3.00 4.25
N PHE A 216 -10.42 1.75 3.80
CA PHE A 216 -9.30 0.89 4.17
C PHE A 216 -7.99 1.43 3.61
N CYS A 217 -6.97 1.51 4.46
CA CYS A 217 -5.61 1.71 4.00
C CYS A 217 -5.08 0.41 3.38
N PHE A 218 -4.03 0.51 2.56
CA PHE A 218 -3.51 -0.63 1.80
C PHE A 218 -3.21 -1.88 2.65
N PRO A 219 -2.57 -1.79 3.83
CA PRO A 219 -2.41 -2.96 4.72
C PRO A 219 -3.74 -3.60 5.17
N GLN A 220 -4.75 -2.80 5.52
CA GLN A 220 -6.06 -3.30 5.93
C GLN A 220 -6.74 -4.06 4.79
N THR A 221 -6.63 -3.53 3.56
CA THR A 221 -7.14 -4.18 2.35
C THR A 221 -6.48 -5.54 2.13
N LEU A 222 -5.15 -5.64 2.25
CA LEU A 222 -4.43 -6.91 2.09
C LEU A 222 -4.81 -7.94 3.18
N GLU A 223 -5.01 -7.50 4.42
CA GLU A 223 -5.50 -8.37 5.50
C GLU A 223 -6.94 -8.83 5.26
N ALA A 224 -7.82 -7.97 4.72
CA ALA A 224 -9.17 -8.38 4.31
C ALA A 224 -9.13 -9.42 3.19
N VAL A 225 -8.30 -9.21 2.16
CA VAL A 225 -8.13 -10.19 1.07
C VAL A 225 -7.62 -11.53 1.60
N LYS A 226 -6.66 -11.54 2.53
CA LYS A 226 -6.19 -12.77 3.18
C LYS A 226 -7.27 -13.49 3.98
N LYS A 227 -8.18 -12.76 4.64
CA LYS A 227 -9.27 -13.36 5.43
C LYS A 227 -10.38 -13.92 4.55
N ILE A 228 -10.72 -13.21 3.47
CA ILE A 228 -11.77 -13.59 2.53
C ILE A 228 -11.31 -14.72 1.61
N CYS A 229 -10.00 -14.81 1.33
CA CYS A 229 -9.41 -15.79 0.41
C CYS A 229 -10.09 -15.86 -0.96
N PRO A 230 -10.33 -14.71 -1.65
CA PRO A 230 -11.02 -14.75 -2.93
C PRO A 230 -10.12 -15.40 -4.00
N LYS A 231 -10.73 -16.03 -5.01
CA LYS A 231 -10.00 -16.56 -6.19
C LYS A 231 -9.23 -15.46 -6.93
N ARG A 232 -9.75 -14.23 -6.92
CA ARG A 232 -9.14 -13.03 -7.47
C ARG A 232 -9.64 -11.83 -6.69
N ALA A 233 -8.73 -10.91 -6.34
CA ALA A 233 -9.08 -9.62 -5.77
C ALA A 233 -8.67 -8.52 -6.76
N LEU A 234 -9.59 -7.59 -7.02
CA LEU A 234 -9.34 -6.39 -7.82
C LEU A 234 -9.54 -5.20 -6.90
N LEU A 235 -8.53 -4.33 -6.80
CA LEU A 235 -8.57 -3.20 -5.89
C LEU A 235 -8.99 -1.93 -6.65
N ILE A 236 -9.93 -1.18 -6.09
CA ILE A 236 -10.52 0.05 -6.65
C ILE A 236 -10.53 1.15 -5.59
N GLY A 237 -10.98 2.36 -5.95
CA GLY A 237 -10.93 3.53 -5.07
C GLY A 237 -9.51 4.09 -4.90
N MET A 238 -8.62 3.83 -5.87
CA MET A 238 -7.20 4.17 -5.75
C MET A 238 -6.94 5.66 -5.98
N THR A 239 -6.18 6.26 -5.07
CA THR A 239 -5.69 7.64 -5.19
C THR A 239 -4.47 7.72 -6.12
N HIS A 240 -4.02 8.94 -6.40
CA HIS A 240 -2.74 9.21 -7.07
C HIS A 240 -1.48 8.82 -6.26
N GLU A 241 -1.63 8.24 -5.06
CA GLU A 241 -0.50 7.65 -4.31
C GLU A 241 -0.13 6.26 -4.85
N PHE A 242 -1.03 5.63 -5.62
CA PHE A 242 -0.84 4.30 -6.18
C PHE A 242 -0.60 4.38 -7.67
N ASP A 243 0.56 3.89 -8.12
CA ASP A 243 0.90 3.71 -9.52
C ASP A 243 0.46 2.32 -10.01
N HIS A 244 -0.27 2.26 -11.11
CA HIS A 244 -0.82 1.01 -11.61
C HIS A 244 0.25 -0.03 -11.93
N HIS A 245 1.37 0.35 -12.53
CA HIS A 245 2.37 -0.61 -12.98
C HIS A 245 3.26 -1.07 -11.82
N ILE A 246 3.72 -0.13 -10.99
CA ILE A 246 4.59 -0.40 -9.84
C ILE A 246 3.83 -1.24 -8.80
N ASP A 247 2.60 -0.84 -8.45
CA ASP A 247 1.85 -1.52 -7.39
C ASP A 247 1.32 -2.88 -7.84
N ASN A 248 1.00 -3.07 -9.12
CA ASN A 248 0.62 -4.40 -9.62
C ASN A 248 1.79 -5.39 -9.61
N VAL A 249 3.04 -4.94 -9.81
CA VAL A 249 4.21 -5.80 -9.63
C VAL A 249 4.28 -6.29 -8.18
N PHE A 250 4.09 -5.38 -7.22
CA PHE A 250 4.02 -5.73 -5.80
C PHE A 250 2.87 -6.70 -5.49
N LEU A 251 1.65 -6.40 -5.95
CA LEU A 251 0.46 -7.24 -5.67
C LEU A 251 0.58 -8.63 -6.30
N ASN A 252 1.16 -8.74 -7.50
CA ASN A 252 1.40 -10.03 -8.15
C ASN A 252 2.38 -10.88 -7.33
N ASP A 253 3.51 -10.30 -6.92
CA ASP A 253 4.48 -10.95 -6.03
C ASP A 253 3.85 -11.33 -4.68
N TRP A 254 3.11 -10.42 -4.06
CA TRP A 254 2.36 -10.68 -2.83
C TRP A 254 1.37 -11.84 -2.96
N SER A 255 0.63 -11.93 -4.07
CA SER A 255 -0.34 -13.01 -4.30
C SER A 255 0.31 -14.38 -4.49
N LYS A 256 1.49 -14.44 -5.13
CA LYS A 256 2.25 -15.68 -5.39
C LYS A 256 2.90 -16.26 -4.15
N ARG A 257 3.21 -15.42 -3.15
CA ARG A 257 3.79 -15.84 -1.85
C ARG A 257 2.84 -16.70 -1.01
N GLY A 258 1.63 -16.96 -1.51
CA GLY A 258 0.68 -17.91 -0.95
C GLY A 258 -0.12 -17.31 0.18
N ILE A 259 -1.44 -17.25 0.02
CA ILE A 259 -2.38 -17.15 1.15
C ILE A 259 -2.39 -18.52 1.84
N LYS A 260 -1.26 -18.93 2.42
CA LYS A 260 -1.13 -20.15 3.22
C LYS A 260 -1.05 -19.73 4.68
N LEU A 261 -2.08 -20.08 5.46
CA LEU A 261 -1.95 -20.20 6.90
C LEU A 261 -0.87 -21.25 7.18
N ILE A 262 0.33 -20.84 7.57
CA ILE A 262 1.37 -21.77 8.02
C ILE A 262 1.05 -22.14 9.47
N ARG A 263 0.44 -23.32 9.65
CA ARG A 263 0.50 -24.09 10.89
C ARG A 263 1.80 -24.90 10.87
N GLY A 264 2.60 -24.78 11.93
CA GLY A 264 3.55 -25.81 12.37
C GLY A 264 5.02 -25.63 11.98
N ASP A 265 5.83 -25.42 13.02
CA ASP A 265 7.20 -25.86 13.31
C ASP A 265 8.25 -25.92 12.20
N PHE A 266 9.35 -25.18 12.38
CA PHE A 266 10.71 -25.74 12.44
C PHE A 266 11.66 -24.69 13.07
N ALA A 267 12.34 -25.09 14.15
CA ALA A 267 13.45 -24.39 14.76
C ALA A 267 14.74 -25.07 14.31
N ASP A 268 15.62 -24.31 13.67
CA ASP A 268 17.07 -24.26 13.87
C ASP A 268 17.79 -23.76 12.61
N LYS A 269 18.69 -22.79 12.82
CA LYS A 269 19.48 -22.02 11.83
C LYS A 269 18.63 -21.00 11.06
N MET A 270 18.63 -19.76 11.54
CA MET A 270 18.12 -18.62 10.76
C MET A 270 19.13 -17.48 10.77
N GLN A 271 19.53 -17.09 9.57
CA GLN A 271 20.08 -15.76 9.28
C GLN A 271 18.89 -14.81 9.09
N PHE A 272 18.93 -13.64 9.75
CA PHE A 272 17.92 -12.60 9.55
C PHE A 272 18.60 -11.37 8.96
N TYR A 273 18.17 -10.99 7.76
CA TYR A 273 18.54 -9.74 7.12
C TYR A 273 17.36 -8.81 7.17
N PHE A 274 17.53 -7.59 7.65
CA PHE A 274 16.43 -6.65 7.66
C PHE A 274 16.83 -5.22 7.35
N ALA A 275 15.92 -4.58 6.62
CA ALA A 275 15.95 -3.16 6.34
C ALA A 275 14.75 -2.51 7.02
N ALA A 276 14.96 -1.37 7.65
CA ALA A 276 13.93 -0.65 8.37
C ALA A 276 13.88 0.82 7.93
N GLN A 277 12.67 1.35 7.76
CA GLN A 277 12.44 2.75 7.39
C GLN A 277 11.84 3.51 8.59
N ARG A 278 12.39 4.69 8.89
CA ARG A 278 11.82 5.58 9.90
C ARG A 278 10.42 6.03 9.45
N LEU A 279 9.45 6.02 10.37
CA LEU A 279 8.02 6.19 10.06
C LEU A 279 7.58 7.57 9.54
N SER A 280 8.52 8.50 9.36
CA SER A 280 8.26 9.84 8.83
C SER A 280 8.64 9.94 7.34
N VAL A 281 7.62 9.99 6.47
CA VAL A 281 7.62 10.46 5.06
C VAL A 281 8.26 9.53 3.99
N GLY A 282 7.51 9.31 2.90
CA GLY A 282 7.72 8.34 1.82
C GLY A 282 8.71 8.77 0.73
N PHE A 283 9.47 7.80 0.23
CA PHE A 283 10.47 7.83 -0.87
C PHE A 283 11.11 6.43 -0.81
N PRO A 284 11.00 5.61 -1.87
CA PRO A 284 11.56 4.26 -1.89
C PRO A 284 13.06 4.34 -2.12
N ILE A 285 13.85 3.85 -1.18
CA ILE A 285 15.22 3.45 -1.50
C ILE A 285 15.11 2.07 -2.14
N SER A 286 15.76 1.90 -3.30
CA SER A 286 15.60 0.71 -4.13
C SER A 286 15.91 -0.55 -3.31
N LEU A 287 14.87 -1.35 -3.06
CA LEU A 287 14.96 -2.66 -2.42
C LEU A 287 15.94 -3.57 -3.19
N LEU A 288 16.12 -3.31 -4.48
CA LEU A 288 17.03 -4.00 -5.39
C LEU A 288 18.50 -3.85 -4.95
N THR A 289 18.90 -2.65 -4.52
CA THR A 289 20.26 -2.37 -4.05
C THR A 289 20.56 -3.10 -2.73
N LEU A 290 19.57 -3.17 -1.84
CA LEU A 290 19.66 -3.93 -0.58
C LEU A 290 19.65 -5.45 -0.82
N LYS A 291 18.92 -5.93 -1.84
CA LYS A 291 18.92 -7.34 -2.28
C LYS A 291 20.27 -7.75 -2.85
N GLN A 292 20.88 -6.92 -3.70
CA GLN A 292 22.24 -7.16 -4.22
C GLN A 292 23.25 -7.30 -3.08
N PHE A 293 23.18 -6.43 -2.07
CA PHE A 293 24.03 -6.54 -0.88
C PHE A 293 23.85 -7.87 -0.14
N SER A 294 22.60 -8.29 0.12
CA SER A 294 22.28 -9.57 0.77
C SER A 294 22.95 -10.76 0.05
N LEU A 295 22.82 -10.81 -1.28
CA LEU A 295 23.40 -11.86 -2.11
C LEU A 295 24.94 -11.93 -2.02
N TYR A 296 25.63 -10.79 -1.94
CA TYR A 296 27.09 -10.74 -1.77
C TYR A 296 27.57 -11.21 -0.39
N THR A 297 26.72 -11.13 0.64
CA THR A 297 27.07 -11.60 1.99
C THR A 297 26.76 -13.08 2.25
N ALA A 298 25.94 -13.70 1.39
CA ALA A 298 25.52 -15.09 1.53
C ALA A 298 26.55 -16.11 0.99
N SER A 299 27.46 -15.68 0.09
CA SER A 299 28.39 -16.58 -0.61
C SER A 299 29.69 -16.91 0.15
N GLU A 300 30.00 -16.21 1.25
CA GLU A 300 31.22 -16.45 2.03
C GLU A 300 30.98 -16.43 3.54
N SER A 301 31.65 -17.32 4.27
CA SER A 301 31.49 -17.54 5.71
C SER A 301 31.90 -16.33 6.59
N LEU A 302 31.04 -15.30 6.73
CA LEU A 302 31.40 -14.05 7.40
C LEU A 302 30.38 -13.60 8.47
N GLY A 303 30.65 -13.87 9.76
CA GLY A 303 29.73 -13.69 10.90
C GLY A 303 29.17 -12.28 11.26
N CYS A 304 28.19 -12.30 12.16
CA CYS A 304 27.18 -11.32 12.66
C CYS A 304 27.41 -9.79 12.74
N VAL A 305 26.27 -9.09 12.53
CA VAL A 305 25.80 -7.72 12.83
C VAL A 305 26.58 -6.55 12.34
N HIS A 306 26.22 -6.14 11.14
CA HIS A 306 26.56 -4.87 10.56
C HIS A 306 25.38 -3.90 10.72
N SER A 307 25.54 -2.81 11.48
CA SER A 307 24.56 -1.71 11.56
C SER A 307 25.02 -0.56 10.68
N SER A 308 24.46 -0.40 9.49
CA SER A 308 24.66 0.83 8.69
C SER A 308 23.48 1.78 8.90
N ILE A 309 23.78 2.99 9.32
CA ILE A 309 22.82 4.10 9.41
C ILE A 309 23.04 4.95 8.16
N LEU A 310 22.14 4.86 7.19
CA LEU A 310 22.19 5.67 5.97
C LEU A 310 21.24 6.85 6.12
N ARG A 311 21.72 8.09 5.93
CA ARG A 311 20.87 9.26 5.76
C ARG A 311 20.69 9.55 4.29
N SER A 312 19.45 9.56 3.81
CA SER A 312 19.19 10.03 2.45
C SER A 312 19.76 11.43 2.22
N ILE A 313 20.30 11.70 1.03
CA ILE A 313 20.77 13.04 0.65
C ILE A 313 19.65 14.11 0.70
N HIS A 314 18.38 13.68 0.70
CA HIS A 314 17.20 14.52 0.89
C HIS A 314 16.84 14.75 2.38
N GLY A 315 17.76 14.49 3.30
CA GLY A 315 17.76 15.04 4.67
C GLY A 315 16.93 14.31 5.74
N ASN A 316 15.87 13.58 5.38
CA ASN A 316 14.85 13.18 6.37
C ASN A 316 14.77 11.69 6.73
N LYS A 317 15.61 10.83 6.14
CA LYS A 317 15.45 9.36 6.28
C LYS A 317 16.68 8.70 6.81
N ILE A 318 16.51 7.95 7.89
CA ILE A 318 17.52 7.03 8.39
C ILE A 318 17.09 5.62 7.98
N ILE A 319 17.85 4.96 7.10
CA ILE A 319 17.75 3.50 6.94
C ILE A 319 18.65 2.88 8.00
N TRP A 320 18.08 1.96 8.76
CA TRP A 320 18.86 1.05 9.57
C TRP A 320 18.86 -0.34 8.93
N TYR A 321 20.06 -0.89 8.78
CA TYR A 321 20.28 -2.23 8.26
C TYR A 321 20.92 -3.09 9.33
N GLY A 322 20.42 -4.31 9.55
CA GLY A 322 21.02 -5.28 10.46
C GLY A 322 21.04 -6.68 9.83
N ALA A 323 22.16 -7.39 9.99
CA ALA A 323 22.33 -8.76 9.50
C ALA A 323 22.76 -9.70 10.65
N TRP A 324 22.08 -10.83 10.87
CA TRP A 324 22.38 -11.74 11.99
C TRP A 324 22.92 -13.09 11.53
N MET A 325 24.11 -13.49 12.00
CA MET A 325 24.70 -14.83 11.80
C MET A 325 25.47 -15.33 13.03
N LYS A 326 25.14 -16.52 13.53
CA LYS A 326 25.85 -17.17 14.64
C LYS A 326 27.08 -17.96 14.13
N ARG A 327 28.19 -17.27 13.77
CA ARG A 327 29.50 -17.89 13.48
C ARG A 327 30.68 -16.99 13.88
N THR A 328 31.81 -17.61 14.25
CA THR A 328 33.10 -16.97 14.57
C THR A 328 33.67 -16.25 13.36
N ASN A 329 34.21 -15.03 13.53
CA ASN A 329 34.58 -14.16 12.42
C ASN A 329 36.06 -13.74 12.50
N GLU A 330 36.92 -14.44 11.75
CA GLU A 330 38.35 -14.13 11.56
C GLU A 330 38.57 -13.04 10.46
N LYS A 331 37.54 -12.71 9.67
CA LYS A 331 37.65 -11.88 8.45
C LYS A 331 36.87 -10.56 8.53
N LYS A 332 36.70 -9.98 9.73
CA LYS A 332 35.93 -8.73 9.96
C LYS A 332 36.35 -7.55 9.07
N LYS A 333 37.66 -7.39 8.83
CA LYS A 333 38.22 -6.32 7.99
C LYS A 333 37.77 -6.43 6.53
N LEU A 334 37.71 -7.66 6.00
CA LEU A 334 37.27 -7.93 4.62
C LEU A 334 35.78 -7.63 4.46
N LEU A 335 34.95 -8.01 5.44
CA LEU A 335 33.52 -7.69 5.43
C LEU A 335 33.26 -6.18 5.42
N SER A 336 33.99 -5.44 6.27
CA SER A 336 33.87 -3.98 6.32
C SER A 336 34.28 -3.31 5.01
N ALA A 337 35.35 -3.78 4.37
CA ALA A 337 35.82 -3.26 3.09
C ALA A 337 34.82 -3.55 1.95
N ALA A 338 34.32 -4.79 1.87
CA ALA A 338 33.34 -5.19 0.86
C ALA A 338 32.05 -4.37 0.96
N LEU A 339 31.55 -4.15 2.18
CA LEU A 339 30.37 -3.33 2.39
C LEU A 339 30.61 -1.86 2.04
N VAL A 340 31.71 -1.24 2.47
CA VAL A 340 31.99 0.16 2.09
C VAL A 340 32.05 0.29 0.56
N SER A 341 32.59 -0.71 -0.13
CA SER A 341 32.60 -0.77 -1.59
C SER A 341 31.20 -0.91 -2.23
N ILE A 342 30.28 -1.66 -1.62
CA ILE A 342 28.90 -1.82 -2.15
C ILE A 342 28.06 -0.58 -1.82
N LEU A 343 28.24 0.00 -0.63
CA LEU A 343 27.55 1.21 -0.20
C LEU A 343 27.96 2.44 -1.01
N ARG A 344 29.17 2.44 -1.60
CA ARG A 344 29.59 3.42 -2.62
C ARG A 344 28.62 3.52 -3.80
N ASN A 345 28.02 2.41 -4.22
CA ASN A 345 27.01 2.42 -5.30
C ASN A 345 25.69 3.09 -4.88
N VAL A 346 25.55 3.45 -3.60
CA VAL A 346 24.38 4.11 -3.01
C VAL A 346 24.70 5.54 -2.56
N GLU A 347 25.95 6.02 -2.75
CA GLU A 347 26.38 7.37 -2.35
C GLU A 347 25.56 8.49 -3.02
N SER A 348 25.07 8.25 -4.24
CA SER A 348 24.18 9.17 -4.96
C SER A 348 22.78 9.28 -4.35
N MET A 349 22.40 8.37 -3.45
CA MET A 349 21.05 8.29 -2.85
C MET A 349 21.08 8.48 -1.33
N ALA A 350 22.17 8.12 -0.66
CA ALA A 350 22.32 8.21 0.78
C ALA A 350 23.78 8.36 1.22
N ILE A 351 23.95 9.06 2.33
CA ILE A 351 25.20 9.25 3.05
C ILE A 351 25.25 8.20 4.16
N LEU A 352 26.30 7.38 4.19
CA LEU A 352 26.61 6.53 5.33
C LEU A 352 26.97 7.41 6.53
N ILE A 353 26.10 7.46 7.54
CA ILE A 353 26.33 8.21 8.77
C ILE A 353 27.23 7.42 9.70
N ASP A 354 26.96 6.12 9.84
CA ASP A 354 27.65 5.29 10.82
C ASP A 354 27.61 3.82 10.42
N HIS A 355 28.67 3.09 10.78
CA HIS A 355 28.72 1.64 10.70
C HIS A 355 29.47 1.02 11.89
N SER A 356 28.90 -0.02 12.51
CA SER A 356 29.58 -0.75 13.58
C SER A 356 29.15 -2.22 13.64
N PHE A 357 30.01 -3.01 14.29
CA PHE A 357 29.74 -4.39 14.64
C PHE A 357 29.09 -4.47 16.01
N PHE A 358 27.93 -5.12 16.07
CA PHE A 358 27.17 -5.28 17.30
C PHE A 358 27.17 -6.73 17.77
N GLU A 359 27.23 -6.92 19.08
CA GLU A 359 27.14 -8.25 19.70
C GLU A 359 25.95 -8.29 20.65
N ALA A 360 25.07 -9.27 20.46
CA ALA A 360 23.96 -9.52 21.38
C ALA A 360 24.50 -10.07 22.69
N TYR A 361 24.14 -9.43 23.80
CA TYR A 361 24.53 -9.90 25.14
C TYR A 361 23.32 -10.20 26.03
N ALA A 362 22.11 -9.81 25.62
CA ALA A 362 20.87 -10.17 26.29
C ALA A 362 19.69 -10.12 25.32
N GLY A 363 18.66 -10.92 25.57
CA GLY A 363 17.42 -10.89 24.82
C GLY A 363 16.35 -11.78 25.45
N GLU A 364 15.10 -11.48 25.16
CA GLU A 364 13.94 -12.19 25.69
C GLU A 364 12.77 -12.08 24.72
N SER A 365 11.93 -13.11 24.68
CA SER A 365 10.69 -13.14 23.90
C SER A 365 9.54 -13.64 24.76
N LYS A 366 8.39 -12.98 24.68
CA LYS A 366 7.21 -13.34 25.49
C LYS A 366 6.56 -14.64 25.08
N ASP A 367 6.83 -15.11 23.86
CA ASP A 367 6.42 -16.44 23.39
C ASP A 367 7.35 -17.57 23.90
N GLY A 368 8.34 -17.24 24.75
CA GLY A 368 9.31 -18.20 25.27
C GLY A 368 10.33 -18.69 24.25
N SER A 369 10.32 -18.17 23.02
CA SER A 369 11.25 -18.59 21.97
C SER A 369 12.67 -18.09 22.25
N PRO A 370 13.71 -18.85 21.85
CA PRO A 370 15.11 -18.49 22.06
C PRO A 370 15.59 -17.37 21.13
N ALA A 371 14.70 -16.78 20.32
CA ALA A 371 15.05 -15.78 19.31
C ALA A 371 13.95 -14.72 19.20
N ALA A 372 14.34 -13.45 19.15
CA ALA A 372 13.42 -12.37 18.80
C ALA A 372 13.03 -12.47 17.33
N LYS A 373 11.77 -12.83 17.06
CA LYS A 373 11.22 -12.92 15.71
C LYS A 373 10.49 -11.63 15.34
N PHE A 374 10.73 -11.14 14.13
CA PHE A 374 9.97 -10.06 13.53
C PHE A 374 9.90 -10.26 12.02
N PHE A 375 8.86 -9.68 11.42
CA PHE A 375 8.47 -9.88 10.04
C PHE A 375 8.34 -8.55 9.32
N THR A 376 8.31 -8.62 7.98
CA THR A 376 7.99 -7.44 7.17
C THR A 376 6.63 -6.87 7.60
N GLY A 377 6.60 -5.56 7.85
CA GLY A 377 5.45 -4.84 8.36
C GLY A 377 5.48 -4.56 9.86
N ASP A 378 6.30 -5.28 10.63
CA ASP A 378 6.39 -5.11 12.09
C ASP A 378 6.95 -3.73 12.47
N VAL A 379 6.57 -3.29 13.68
CA VAL A 379 7.10 -2.08 14.29
C VAL A 379 8.26 -2.46 15.19
N VAL A 380 9.38 -1.78 15.00
CA VAL A 380 10.59 -1.97 15.81
C VAL A 380 11.02 -0.63 16.38
N SER A 381 11.26 -0.56 17.68
CA SER A 381 11.92 0.59 18.30
C SER A 381 13.38 0.27 18.57
N LEU A 382 14.22 1.27 18.37
CA LEU A 382 15.65 1.24 18.63
C LEU A 382 15.99 2.32 19.65
N SER A 383 16.60 1.90 20.75
CA SER A 383 17.12 2.79 21.79
C SER A 383 18.63 2.71 21.76
N SER A 384 19.31 3.77 21.32
CA SER A 384 20.77 3.81 21.34
C SER A 384 21.27 4.71 22.46
N ALA A 385 22.28 4.25 23.19
CA ALA A 385 22.97 5.02 24.23
C ALA A 385 24.45 5.13 23.87
N THR A 386 24.98 6.35 23.80
CA THR A 386 26.41 6.61 23.50
C THR A 386 27.09 7.27 24.70
N LEU A 387 28.25 6.74 25.10
CA LEU A 387 29.05 7.29 26.20
C LEU A 387 29.89 8.47 25.71
N SER A 388 29.82 9.64 26.37
CA SER A 388 30.75 10.74 26.07
C SER A 388 32.16 10.38 26.56
N SER A 389 33.18 10.69 25.77
CA SER A 389 34.52 10.10 25.78
C SER A 389 35.44 10.46 26.97
N SER A 390 34.91 10.79 28.14
CA SER A 390 35.71 10.96 29.36
C SER A 390 35.50 9.78 30.32
N ASP A 391 36.57 8.99 30.47
CA ASP A 391 36.87 8.02 31.54
C ASP A 391 36.55 6.53 31.35
N GLU A 392 37.67 5.79 31.29
CA GLU A 392 38.02 4.43 31.74
C GLU A 392 37.10 3.21 31.46
N ASN A 393 37.77 2.06 31.26
CA ASN A 393 37.15 0.73 31.07
C ASN A 393 36.17 0.32 32.21
N SER A 394 36.25 0.97 33.38
CA SER A 394 35.34 0.76 34.51
C SER A 394 33.92 1.25 34.22
N ASN A 395 33.76 2.40 33.54
CA ASN A 395 32.45 2.95 33.20
C ASN A 395 31.75 2.15 32.11
N LYS A 396 32.49 1.59 31.15
CA LYS A 396 31.90 0.74 30.10
C LYS A 396 31.18 -0.47 30.70
N ASN A 397 31.83 -1.19 31.63
CA ASN A 397 31.22 -2.31 32.35
C ASN A 397 29.92 -1.94 33.06
N ARG A 398 29.93 -0.82 33.78
CA ARG A 398 28.76 -0.34 34.52
C ARG A 398 27.57 -0.07 33.61
N VAL A 399 27.79 0.50 32.42
CA VAL A 399 26.69 0.78 31.48
C VAL A 399 26.08 -0.51 30.93
N TRP A 400 26.88 -1.56 30.67
CA TRP A 400 26.37 -2.84 30.18
C TRP A 400 25.45 -3.51 31.21
N TYR A 401 25.89 -3.54 32.47
CA TYR A 401 25.11 -4.08 33.58
C TYR A 401 23.86 -3.24 33.86
N ALA A 402 23.95 -1.91 33.77
CA ALA A 402 22.80 -1.03 33.89
C ALA A 402 21.76 -1.30 32.80
N CYS A 403 22.17 -1.36 31.52
CA CYS A 403 21.25 -1.68 30.43
C CYS A 403 20.65 -3.10 30.54
N LEU A 404 21.43 -4.07 31.01
CA LEU A 404 20.94 -5.42 31.30
C LEU A 404 19.88 -5.42 32.42
N ALA A 405 20.14 -4.70 33.51
CA ALA A 405 19.23 -4.60 34.64
C ALA A 405 17.93 -3.90 34.24
N ILE A 406 18.02 -2.79 33.50
CA ILE A 406 16.84 -2.11 32.92
C ILE A 406 16.05 -3.09 32.04
N PHE A 407 16.72 -3.81 31.13
CA PHE A 407 16.05 -4.77 30.26
C PHE A 407 15.31 -5.84 31.05
N LYS A 408 15.96 -6.45 32.06
CA LYS A 408 15.38 -7.51 32.88
C LYS A 408 14.24 -7.05 33.77
N ASP A 409 14.32 -5.86 34.35
CA ASP A 409 13.23 -5.32 35.17
C ASP A 409 12.03 -4.86 34.32
N ARG A 410 12.28 -4.35 33.10
CA ARG A 410 11.27 -3.59 32.35
C ARG A 410 10.61 -4.37 31.23
N PHE A 411 11.29 -5.30 30.56
CA PHE A 411 10.75 -5.97 29.38
C PHE A 411 9.37 -6.61 29.64
N GLY A 412 9.19 -7.27 30.79
CA GLY A 412 7.90 -7.84 31.20
C GLY A 412 6.78 -6.81 31.37
N LYS A 413 7.13 -5.56 31.71
CA LYS A 413 6.20 -4.43 31.92
C LYS A 413 5.91 -3.66 30.62
N MET A 414 6.60 -3.97 29.52
CA MET A 414 6.39 -3.33 28.22
C MET A 414 5.16 -3.93 27.52
N THR A 415 3.96 -3.43 27.83
CA THR A 415 2.70 -3.87 27.21
C THR A 415 2.76 -3.67 25.68
N GLY A 416 2.53 -4.74 24.92
CA GLY A 416 2.61 -4.73 23.46
C GLY A 416 4.01 -4.98 22.86
N ALA A 417 5.07 -5.09 23.66
CA ALA A 417 6.35 -5.59 23.18
C ALA A 417 6.35 -7.13 23.16
N ARG A 418 6.71 -7.73 22.02
CA ARG A 418 6.74 -9.20 21.83
C ARG A 418 8.11 -9.80 22.13
N ALA A 419 9.16 -9.11 21.69
CA ALA A 419 10.54 -9.52 21.88
C ALA A 419 11.45 -8.31 22.03
N GLY A 420 12.58 -8.50 22.71
CA GLY A 420 13.58 -7.47 22.91
C GLY A 420 14.99 -8.04 22.94
N VAL A 421 15.97 -7.28 22.45
CA VAL A 421 17.38 -7.68 22.41
C VAL A 421 18.28 -6.48 22.70
N CYS A 422 19.33 -6.69 23.49
CA CYS A 422 20.36 -5.70 23.77
C CYS A 422 21.67 -6.05 23.07
N PHE A 423 22.28 -5.03 22.47
CA PHE A 423 23.53 -5.14 21.73
C PHE A 423 24.59 -4.17 22.25
N ARG A 424 25.85 -4.59 22.14
CA ARG A 424 27.03 -3.77 22.38
C ARG A 424 27.82 -3.57 21.09
N ALA A 425 28.21 -2.33 20.79
CA ALA A 425 29.11 -2.03 19.69
C ALA A 425 30.55 -2.41 20.03
N GLN A 426 31.29 -2.97 19.06
CA GLN A 426 32.69 -3.36 19.22
C GLN A 426 33.65 -2.20 18.96
N SER A 427 33.33 -1.29 18.04
CA SER A 427 34.22 -0.21 17.61
C SER A 427 34.04 1.09 18.40
N MET A 428 32.88 1.30 19.04
CA MET A 428 32.55 2.52 19.79
C MET A 428 31.80 2.19 21.08
N PRO A 429 31.85 3.02 22.13
CA PRO A 429 31.11 2.80 23.39
C PRO A 429 29.62 3.12 23.21
N ARG A 430 28.94 2.36 22.34
CA ARG A 430 27.51 2.48 22.05
C ARG A 430 26.77 1.20 22.40
N LEU A 431 25.60 1.37 22.99
CA LEU A 431 24.65 0.30 23.29
C LEU A 431 23.39 0.50 22.49
N LEU A 432 22.71 -0.61 22.18
CA LEU A 432 21.52 -0.62 21.34
C LEU A 432 20.50 -1.59 21.92
N GLY A 433 19.33 -1.09 22.28
CA GLY A 433 18.16 -1.90 22.59
C GLY A 433 17.22 -1.94 21.38
N LEU A 434 16.85 -3.13 20.94
CA LEU A 434 15.87 -3.34 19.88
C LEU A 434 14.65 -4.03 20.47
N PHE A 435 13.46 -3.48 20.23
CA PHE A 435 12.21 -4.06 20.69
C PHE A 435 11.22 -4.18 19.55
N VAL A 436 10.56 -5.33 19.46
CA VAL A 436 9.54 -5.64 18.46
C VAL A 436 8.17 -5.43 19.10
N TRP A 437 7.35 -4.59 18.48
CA TRP A 437 6.04 -4.21 18.98
C TRP A 437 4.90 -4.84 18.18
N GLU A 438 3.78 -5.08 18.84
CA GLU A 438 2.52 -5.52 18.22
C GLU A 438 1.91 -4.43 17.34
N SER A 439 2.06 -3.17 17.73
CA SER A 439 1.58 -2.03 16.96
C SER A 439 2.36 -0.77 17.25
N LEU A 440 2.25 0.20 16.32
CA LEU A 440 2.86 1.51 16.49
C LEU A 440 2.23 2.29 17.65
N GLY A 441 0.92 2.14 17.86
CA GLY A 441 0.20 2.76 18.97
C GLY A 441 0.76 2.31 20.31
N LEU A 442 0.92 0.99 20.52
CA LEU A 442 1.47 0.44 21.76
C LEU A 442 2.92 0.88 22.01
N CYS A 443 3.74 0.95 20.96
CA CYS A 443 5.10 1.49 21.04
C CYS A 443 5.10 2.95 21.53
N TYR A 444 4.31 3.83 20.91
CA TYR A 444 4.26 5.24 21.33
C TYR A 444 3.62 5.43 22.69
N THR A 445 2.54 4.70 23.01
CA THR A 445 1.94 4.73 24.35
C THR A 445 2.97 4.35 25.41
N HIS A 446 3.78 3.32 25.18
CA HIS A 446 4.84 2.96 26.10
C HIS A 446 5.91 4.06 26.23
N ILE A 447 6.38 4.62 25.11
CA ILE A 447 7.39 5.68 25.13
C ILE A 447 6.88 6.93 25.86
N LEU A 448 5.62 7.32 25.63
CA LEU A 448 5.02 8.53 26.20
C LEU A 448 4.62 8.38 27.67
N THR A 449 4.23 7.17 28.10
CA THR A 449 3.83 6.91 29.50
C THR A 449 4.98 6.44 30.38
N SER A 450 6.11 6.05 29.80
CA SER A 450 7.30 5.68 30.56
C SER A 450 7.97 6.92 31.13
N ASP A 451 7.92 7.07 32.46
CA ASP A 451 8.69 8.10 33.14
C ASP A 451 10.19 7.73 33.11
N TYR A 452 10.90 8.32 32.15
CA TYR A 452 12.34 8.12 31.98
C TYR A 452 13.13 8.53 33.23
N ARG A 453 12.69 9.55 33.97
CA ARG A 453 13.39 10.06 35.16
C ARG A 453 13.35 9.09 36.32
N SER A 454 12.21 8.47 36.60
CA SER A 454 12.11 7.52 37.70
C SER A 454 12.60 6.12 37.34
N THR A 455 12.66 5.78 36.04
CA THR A 455 12.82 4.39 35.64
C THR A 455 14.10 4.02 34.88
N VAL A 456 14.82 5.00 34.32
CA VAL A 456 16.08 4.77 33.58
C VAL A 456 17.25 5.51 34.23
N LEU A 457 17.05 6.78 34.60
CA LEU A 457 18.09 7.62 35.22
C LEU A 457 18.75 7.01 36.49
N PRO A 458 18.04 6.31 37.40
CA PRO A 458 18.68 5.72 38.59
C PRO A 458 19.74 4.67 38.27
N TYR A 459 19.59 3.96 37.14
CA TYR A 459 20.57 2.97 36.67
C TYR A 459 21.75 3.60 35.94
N LEU A 460 21.61 4.86 35.50
CA LEU A 460 22.58 5.60 34.71
C LEU A 460 23.22 6.76 35.49
N ASP A 461 23.00 6.83 36.80
CA ASP A 461 23.48 7.91 37.65
C ASP A 461 25.02 7.98 37.65
N GLY A 462 25.55 9.18 37.46
CA GLY A 462 26.99 9.42 37.28
C GLY A 462 27.57 9.08 35.90
N LEU A 463 26.76 8.65 34.92
CA LEU A 463 27.21 8.37 33.54
C LEU A 463 26.73 9.46 32.57
N ALA A 464 27.64 10.11 31.86
CA ALA A 464 27.31 11.04 30.79
C ALA A 464 26.95 10.27 29.51
N ILE A 465 25.66 10.05 29.31
CA ILE A 465 25.10 9.25 28.21
C ILE A 465 24.14 10.09 27.37
N ASP A 466 24.33 10.05 26.06
CA ASP A 466 23.33 10.53 25.09
C ASP A 466 22.44 9.36 24.66
N VAL A 467 21.13 9.47 24.92
CA VAL A 467 20.14 8.43 24.60
C VAL A 467 19.24 8.92 23.47
N LYS A 468 19.18 8.14 22.40
CA LYS A 468 18.33 8.38 21.24
C LYS A 468 17.33 7.25 21.06
N TYR A 469 16.09 7.63 20.77
CA TYR A 469 15.00 6.71 20.46
C TYR A 469 14.57 6.90 19.01
N ASP A 470 14.60 5.82 18.25
CA ASP A 470 14.12 5.78 16.87
C ASP A 470 13.07 4.67 16.73
N VAL A 471 12.00 4.92 15.98
CA VAL A 471 10.96 3.92 15.69
C VAL A 471 10.90 3.70 14.19
N PHE A 472 10.91 2.43 13.81
CA PHE A 472 10.98 1.99 12.43
C PHE A 472 9.85 1.02 12.12
N ARG A 473 9.50 0.98 10.83
CA ARG A 473 8.75 -0.13 10.24
C ARG A 473 9.72 -1.05 9.51
N VAL A 474 9.61 -2.35 9.76
CA VAL A 474 10.37 -3.37 9.04
C VAL A 474 9.83 -3.46 7.62
N VAL A 475 10.66 -3.20 6.62
CA VAL A 475 10.23 -3.22 5.21
C VAL A 475 10.64 -4.49 4.48
N TYR A 476 11.60 -5.24 5.02
CA TYR A 476 12.06 -6.50 4.45
C TYR A 476 12.72 -7.37 5.52
N VAL A 477 12.43 -8.67 5.47
CA VAL A 477 13.12 -9.71 6.25
C VAL A 477 13.43 -10.88 5.31
N SER A 478 14.68 -11.35 5.27
CA SER A 478 15.09 -12.54 4.51
C SER A 478 15.54 -13.66 5.44
N GLY A 479 15.20 -14.90 5.11
CA GLY A 479 15.68 -16.13 5.76
C GLY A 479 16.39 -17.08 4.78
N ASP A 480 17.09 -18.09 5.30
CA ASP A 480 17.94 -19.02 4.52
C ASP A 480 17.18 -19.84 3.45
N SER A 481 15.85 -19.91 3.51
CA SER A 481 15.03 -20.73 2.58
C SER A 481 14.73 -20.08 1.23
N ASP A 482 15.00 -18.79 1.04
CA ASP A 482 14.60 -18.02 -0.17
C ASP A 482 15.76 -17.71 -1.12
N LEU A 483 16.87 -18.46 -1.04
CA LEU A 483 18.08 -18.19 -1.83
C LEU A 483 18.07 -18.76 -3.27
N SER A 484 17.00 -19.44 -3.71
CA SER A 484 16.89 -19.94 -5.08
C SER A 484 15.91 -19.11 -5.92
N PHE A 485 16.37 -17.96 -6.41
CA PHE A 485 15.78 -17.34 -7.60
C PHE A 485 16.87 -17.20 -8.65
N GLN A 486 16.80 -18.01 -9.71
CA GLN A 486 17.70 -17.86 -10.85
C GLN A 486 17.42 -16.53 -11.56
N PHE A 487 18.48 -15.78 -11.78
CA PHE A 487 18.49 -14.50 -12.46
C PHE A 487 18.49 -14.75 -13.98
N ASP A 488 17.59 -14.13 -14.73
CA ASP A 488 17.71 -13.99 -16.18
C ASP A 488 18.41 -12.63 -16.46
N PRO A 489 19.67 -12.61 -16.94
CA PRO A 489 20.41 -11.39 -17.14
C PRO A 489 20.09 -10.80 -18.52
N GLN A 490 18.99 -10.05 -18.63
CA GLN A 490 18.81 -9.13 -19.76
C GLN A 490 18.33 -7.76 -19.29
N HIS A 491 19.24 -7.04 -18.62
CA HIS A 491 19.33 -5.60 -18.81
C HIS A 491 20.78 -5.26 -19.11
N ARG A 492 21.09 -5.16 -20.41
CA ARG A 492 22.22 -4.36 -20.85
C ARG A 492 21.99 -2.95 -20.31
N MET A 493 22.89 -2.51 -19.44
CA MET A 493 23.09 -1.10 -19.19
C MET A 493 23.42 -0.45 -20.54
N LEU A 494 22.58 0.47 -21.00
CA LEU A 494 22.94 1.39 -22.08
C LEU A 494 23.93 2.40 -21.49
N GLY A 495 25.21 2.05 -21.57
CA GLY A 495 26.33 2.98 -21.54
C GLY A 495 27.16 2.74 -22.79
N ASP A 496 27.62 3.82 -23.39
CA ASP A 496 28.62 3.92 -24.46
C ASP A 496 28.14 3.53 -25.88
N GLU A 497 27.46 4.47 -26.55
CA GLU A 497 27.76 4.69 -27.97
C GLU A 497 28.50 6.02 -28.11
N VAL A 498 29.74 5.87 -28.57
CA VAL A 498 30.69 6.89 -28.91
C VAL A 498 30.17 7.64 -30.14
N ASP A 499 29.94 8.95 -30.00
CA ASP A 499 29.78 9.86 -31.13
C ASP A 499 31.04 9.83 -32.00
N LYS A 500 30.94 9.11 -33.12
CA LYS A 500 31.76 9.30 -34.32
C LYS A 500 30.78 9.48 -35.46
N ASN A 501 30.59 10.74 -35.89
CA ASN A 501 30.40 11.17 -37.28
C ASN A 501 29.76 12.57 -37.31
N GLU A 502 30.53 13.62 -37.00
CA GLU A 502 30.25 14.97 -37.51
C GLU A 502 31.59 15.70 -37.72
N GLU A 503 32.22 15.45 -38.86
CA GLU A 503 33.17 16.36 -39.48
C GLU A 503 33.02 16.21 -41.01
N GLU A 504 33.04 17.34 -41.71
CA GLU A 504 32.96 17.54 -43.17
C GLU A 504 31.55 17.73 -43.79
N ALA A 505 31.03 18.95 -43.66
CA ALA A 505 30.63 19.77 -44.81
C ALA A 505 30.24 21.18 -44.34
N TYR A 506 31.22 22.11 -44.28
CA TYR A 506 31.11 23.51 -44.70
C TYR A 506 32.51 24.16 -44.55
N ASP A 507 33.09 24.45 -45.73
CA ASP A 507 34.31 25.21 -46.05
C ASP A 507 35.69 24.71 -45.60
#